data_AF-A0AA34Z1R5-F1
#
_entry.id   AF-A0AA34Z1R5-F1
#
_cell.length_a   1.000
_cell.length_b   1.000
_cell.length_c   1.000
_cell.angle_alpha   90.00
_cell.angle_beta   90.00
_cell.angle_gamma   90.00
#
_symmetry.space_group_name_H-M   'P 1'
#
loop_
_entity.id
_entity.type
_entity.pdbx_description
1 polymer ?
#
loop_
_entity_poly.entity_id
_entity_poly.type
_entity_poly.pdbx_seq_one_letter_code
_entity_poly.pdbx_strand_id
1 'polypeptide(L)'
;MPQLVFVHGVATRADADYALAVANRNTFYRELVFDGNPVDIYSPMWGTFVAPIPSEVFQTNTDIATFSLNLPLLTSLDGGLGSTGGKTSDLSIVALGQQDPIAALDAICSEIADKAMSQKRPLSGEELQAFRNAFALIASEQSASLFPADATAQSVSDRLKEGVDGTFSIGGAISNAISAVTGRISNAASTLGFDAVRGSLSPAIGLFMGDVFVYLKEGKTRNAIQDVVRGDLMRAYSAKKAAKGPLIVVGHSMG
;
A
#
# COMPACT_ATOMS: atom_id res chain seq x y z
N MET A 1 -13.46 -18.62 -14.25
CA MET A 1 -12.18 -18.03 -13.81
C MET A 1 -12.04 -16.60 -14.33
N PRO A 2 -12.21 -15.58 -13.47
CA PRO A 2 -11.93 -14.20 -13.82
C PRO A 2 -10.52 -14.00 -14.40
N GLN A 3 -10.38 -13.00 -15.26
CA GLN A 3 -9.15 -12.64 -15.95
C GLN A 3 -8.79 -11.21 -15.50
N LEU A 4 -7.88 -11.06 -14.54
CA LEU A 4 -7.50 -9.77 -13.99
C LEU A 4 -6.21 -9.27 -14.64
N VAL A 5 -6.25 -8.06 -15.20
CA VAL A 5 -5.06 -7.36 -15.68
C VAL A 5 -4.78 -6.19 -14.75
N PHE A 6 -3.64 -6.22 -14.06
CA PHE A 6 -3.18 -5.11 -13.22
C PHE A 6 -2.10 -4.32 -13.95
N VAL A 7 -2.38 -3.07 -14.27
CA VAL A 7 -1.42 -2.15 -14.89
C VAL A 7 -0.81 -1.28 -13.79
N HIS A 8 0.50 -1.42 -13.60
CA HIS A 8 1.25 -0.64 -12.61
C HIS A 8 1.46 0.81 -13.11
N GLY A 9 1.72 1.72 -12.16
CA GLY A 9 2.02 3.12 -12.45
C GLY A 9 3.46 3.35 -12.90
N VAL A 10 3.84 4.62 -13.04
CA VAL A 10 5.22 5.05 -13.36
C VAL A 10 6.21 4.71 -12.25
N ALA A 11 7.50 4.95 -12.48
CA ALA A 11 8.60 4.71 -11.55
C ALA A 11 8.72 3.26 -11.07
N THR A 12 8.05 2.32 -11.74
CA THR A 12 8.14 0.89 -11.46
C THR A 12 9.19 0.27 -12.39
N ARG A 13 10.05 -0.61 -11.86
CA ARG A 13 11.08 -1.31 -12.64
C ARG A 13 11.02 -2.80 -12.37
N ALA A 14 11.54 -3.56 -13.34
CA ALA A 14 11.63 -5.01 -13.23
C ALA A 14 12.81 -5.37 -12.32
N ASP A 15 12.57 -5.47 -11.03
CA ASP A 15 13.55 -5.90 -10.03
C ASP A 15 12.96 -6.93 -9.05
N ALA A 16 13.79 -7.38 -8.11
CA ALA A 16 13.39 -8.38 -7.13
C ALA A 16 12.30 -7.85 -6.17
N ASP A 17 12.34 -6.55 -5.86
CA ASP A 17 11.40 -5.92 -4.93
C ASP A 17 10.02 -5.79 -5.61
N TYR A 18 9.98 -5.44 -6.91
CA TYR A 18 8.77 -5.48 -7.73
C TYR A 18 8.20 -6.89 -7.85
N ALA A 19 9.04 -7.90 -8.10
CA ALA A 19 8.58 -9.28 -8.19
C ALA A 19 7.90 -9.74 -6.89
N LEU A 20 8.47 -9.36 -5.73
CA LEU A 20 7.88 -9.62 -4.42
C LEU A 20 6.57 -8.85 -4.22
N ALA A 21 6.52 -7.57 -4.58
CA ALA A 21 5.31 -6.74 -4.51
C ALA A 21 4.17 -7.32 -5.36
N VAL A 22 4.47 -7.78 -6.59
CA VAL A 22 3.51 -8.46 -7.47
C VAL A 22 3.01 -9.77 -6.83
N ALA A 23 3.91 -10.55 -6.23
CA ALA A 23 3.53 -11.79 -5.56
C ALA A 23 2.56 -11.52 -4.40
N ASN A 24 2.91 -10.58 -3.50
CA ASN A 24 2.06 -10.20 -2.37
C ASN A 24 0.70 -9.63 -2.83
N ARG A 25 0.69 -8.73 -3.81
CA ARG A 25 -0.56 -8.19 -4.38
C ARG A 25 -1.42 -9.28 -5.01
N ASN A 26 -0.83 -10.22 -5.74
CA ASN A 26 -1.56 -11.33 -6.34
C ASN A 26 -2.13 -12.28 -5.28
N THR A 27 -1.42 -12.48 -4.18
CA THR A 27 -1.94 -13.18 -3.01
C THR A 27 -3.16 -12.44 -2.45
N PHE A 28 -3.11 -11.13 -2.24
CA PHE A 28 -4.28 -10.38 -1.78
C PHE A 28 -5.48 -10.46 -2.70
N TYR A 29 -5.28 -10.37 -4.02
CA TYR A 29 -6.39 -10.56 -4.96
C TYR A 29 -7.04 -11.93 -4.80
N ARG A 30 -6.24 -13.01 -4.79
CA ARG A 30 -6.76 -14.37 -4.67
C ARG A 30 -7.46 -14.58 -3.34
N GLU A 31 -6.81 -14.18 -2.26
CA GLU A 31 -7.19 -14.53 -0.90
C GLU A 31 -8.29 -13.63 -0.33
N LEU A 32 -8.37 -12.36 -0.73
CA LEU A 32 -9.29 -11.38 -0.16
C LEU A 32 -10.38 -10.94 -1.13
N VAL A 33 -10.03 -10.69 -2.40
CA VAL A 33 -10.99 -10.16 -3.39
C VAL A 33 -11.77 -11.29 -4.05
N PHE A 34 -11.10 -12.39 -4.37
CA PHE A 34 -11.72 -13.56 -4.99
C PHE A 34 -12.00 -14.68 -4.00
N ASP A 35 -11.77 -14.48 -2.70
CA ASP A 35 -12.12 -15.42 -1.62
C ASP A 35 -11.63 -16.87 -1.91
N GLY A 36 -10.37 -17.00 -2.29
CA GLY A 36 -9.73 -18.27 -2.66
C GLY A 36 -10.14 -18.84 -4.02
N ASN A 37 -11.09 -18.22 -4.73
CA ASN A 37 -11.51 -18.69 -6.05
C ASN A 37 -10.40 -18.48 -7.10
N PRO A 38 -10.24 -19.43 -8.05
CA PRO A 38 -9.24 -19.29 -9.11
C PRO A 38 -9.44 -18.03 -9.95
N VAL A 39 -8.35 -17.28 -10.14
CA VAL A 39 -8.23 -16.09 -11.00
C VAL A 39 -6.90 -16.12 -11.75
N ASP A 40 -6.94 -15.81 -13.05
CA ASP A 40 -5.73 -15.55 -13.85
C ASP A 40 -5.35 -14.08 -13.70
N ILE A 41 -4.14 -13.80 -13.23
CA ILE A 41 -3.65 -12.43 -13.00
C ILE A 41 -2.49 -12.12 -13.93
N TYR A 42 -2.64 -11.08 -14.74
CA TYR A 42 -1.64 -10.52 -15.64
C TYR A 42 -1.09 -9.21 -15.06
N SER A 43 0.20 -8.97 -15.24
CA SER A 43 0.90 -7.80 -14.68
C SER A 43 1.92 -7.30 -15.68
N PRO A 44 1.49 -6.64 -16.76
CA PRO A 44 2.39 -6.18 -17.81
C PRO A 44 3.46 -5.26 -17.22
N MET A 45 4.72 -5.67 -17.35
CA MET A 45 5.87 -4.92 -16.84
C MET A 45 6.35 -3.93 -17.91
N TRP A 46 5.72 -2.76 -17.99
CA TRP A 46 6.03 -1.77 -19.02
C TRP A 46 7.16 -0.81 -18.63
N GLY A 47 7.42 -0.64 -17.32
CA GLY A 47 8.49 0.22 -16.83
C GLY A 47 9.90 -0.19 -17.25
N THR A 48 10.11 -1.42 -17.75
CA THR A 48 11.39 -1.87 -18.33
C THR A 48 11.76 -1.12 -19.63
N PHE A 49 10.77 -0.55 -20.33
CA PHE A 49 11.00 0.22 -21.55
C PHE A 49 11.46 1.65 -21.27
N VAL A 50 11.34 2.11 -20.02
CA VAL A 50 11.82 3.42 -19.61
C VAL A 50 13.22 3.28 -19.04
N ALA A 51 14.15 4.09 -19.55
CA ALA A 51 15.52 4.07 -19.06
C ALA A 51 15.54 4.36 -17.54
N PRO A 52 16.38 3.65 -16.77
CA PRO A 52 16.62 4.03 -15.39
C PRO A 52 17.30 5.40 -15.39
N ILE A 53 16.74 6.37 -14.66
CA ILE A 53 17.45 7.61 -14.36
C ILE A 53 18.20 7.34 -13.05
N PRO A 54 19.55 7.38 -13.03
CA PRO A 54 20.30 7.21 -11.79
C PRO A 54 19.85 8.28 -10.79
N SER A 55 19.59 7.87 -9.54
CA SER A 55 19.09 8.79 -8.52
C SER A 55 20.10 9.90 -8.23
N GLU A 56 21.39 9.68 -8.51
CA GLU A 56 22.48 10.63 -8.36
C GLU A 56 22.40 11.80 -9.34
N VAL A 57 21.62 11.67 -10.43
CA VAL A 57 21.38 12.75 -11.40
C VAL A 57 20.45 13.83 -10.82
N PHE A 58 19.60 13.47 -9.84
CA PHE A 58 18.75 14.40 -9.15
C PHE A 58 19.27 14.62 -7.73
N GLN A 59 19.67 15.86 -7.41
CA GLN A 59 19.96 16.26 -6.04
C GLN A 59 18.88 17.21 -5.55
N THR A 60 18.41 16.98 -4.32
CA THR A 60 17.56 17.94 -3.64
C THR A 60 18.41 19.17 -3.34
N ASN A 61 18.10 20.30 -3.96
CA ASN A 61 18.74 21.56 -3.62
C ASN A 61 18.25 21.99 -2.23
N THR A 62 19.13 21.91 -1.24
CA THR A 62 18.81 22.22 0.16
C THR A 62 18.63 23.71 0.43
N ASP A 63 19.08 24.57 -0.49
CA ASP A 63 19.02 26.03 -0.36
C ASP A 63 17.71 26.62 -0.91
N ILE A 64 16.89 25.81 -1.58
CA ILE A 64 15.63 26.23 -2.22
C ILE A 64 14.45 25.59 -1.49
N ALA A 65 13.68 26.42 -0.77
CA ALA A 65 12.47 26.01 -0.04
C ALA A 65 11.22 25.82 -0.93
N THR A 66 11.39 25.40 -2.20
CA THR A 66 10.29 25.34 -3.16
C THR A 66 10.38 24.10 -4.03
N PHE A 67 9.59 23.08 -3.68
CA PHE A 67 8.72 22.25 -4.51
C PHE A 67 8.04 21.27 -3.56
N SER A 68 7.37 21.82 -2.53
CA SER A 68 6.39 21.02 -1.81
C SER A 68 5.31 20.69 -2.83
N LEU A 69 5.30 19.46 -3.35
CA LEU A 69 4.00 18.82 -3.44
C LEU A 69 3.46 18.97 -2.02
N ASN A 70 2.46 19.83 -1.86
CA ASN A 70 1.57 19.76 -0.72
C ASN A 70 0.87 18.40 -0.85
N LEU A 71 1.60 17.29 -0.66
CA LEU A 71 0.98 16.12 -0.08
C LEU A 71 0.43 16.69 1.22
N PRO A 72 -0.89 16.67 1.41
CA PRO A 72 -1.41 16.97 2.71
C PRO A 72 -0.60 16.09 3.66
N LEU A 73 0.02 16.71 4.67
CA LEU A 73 0.27 15.96 5.89
C LEU A 73 -1.00 15.13 6.12
N LEU A 74 -0.86 13.97 6.71
CA LEU A 74 -1.96 13.37 7.45
C LEU A 74 -2.38 14.27 8.66
N THR A 75 -2.38 15.59 8.49
CA THR A 75 -3.20 16.60 9.17
C THR A 75 -4.56 16.71 8.47
N SER A 76 -5.05 15.65 7.84
CA SER A 76 -6.49 15.45 7.64
C SER A 76 -7.18 15.16 8.98
N LEU A 77 -6.95 16.04 9.95
CA LEU A 77 -7.84 16.37 11.06
C LEU A 77 -8.12 17.88 11.03
N ASP A 78 -8.00 18.53 9.86
CA ASP A 78 -8.56 19.87 9.63
C ASP A 78 -10.06 19.77 9.28
N GLY A 79 -10.78 19.09 10.17
CA GLY A 79 -12.20 19.27 10.39
C GLY A 79 -12.34 20.18 11.61
N GLY A 80 -12.10 21.47 11.37
CA GLY A 80 -12.07 22.59 12.32
C GLY A 80 -12.48 22.29 13.76
N LEU A 81 -11.53 22.36 14.68
CA LEU A 81 -11.79 22.76 16.06
C LEU A 81 -10.71 23.74 16.50
N GLY A 82 -11.16 24.96 16.80
CA GLY A 82 -10.31 25.97 17.43
C GLY A 82 -9.70 25.44 18.71
N SER A 83 -8.52 25.97 19.03
CA SER A 83 -7.89 26.00 20.35
C SER A 83 -8.86 25.74 21.51
N THR A 84 -8.87 24.52 22.03
CA THR A 84 -9.32 24.23 23.38
C THR A 84 -8.27 23.35 24.05
N GLY A 85 -7.58 23.94 25.03
CA GLY A 85 -6.53 23.26 25.78
C GLY A 85 -7.04 22.09 26.61
N GLY A 86 -6.06 21.29 27.08
CA GLY A 86 -6.19 20.47 28.28
C GLY A 86 -6.87 19.12 28.10
N LYS A 87 -6.14 18.17 27.50
CA LYS A 87 -6.09 16.73 27.87
C LYS A 87 -4.83 16.18 27.19
N THR A 88 -4.00 15.45 27.93
CA THR A 88 -2.94 14.64 27.31
C THR A 88 -3.63 13.63 26.40
N SER A 89 -3.72 13.94 25.11
CA SER A 89 -4.28 13.04 24.11
C SER A 89 -3.47 11.74 24.16
N ASP A 90 -4.12 10.62 24.43
CA ASP A 90 -3.46 9.32 24.27
C ASP A 90 -3.08 9.18 22.79
N LEU A 91 -1.78 9.15 22.51
CA LEU A 91 -1.22 9.11 21.16
C LEU A 91 -0.93 7.64 20.81
N SER A 92 -1.99 6.84 20.72
CA SER A 92 -1.92 5.40 20.48
C SER A 92 -2.74 4.98 19.25
N ILE A 93 -2.43 3.80 18.67
CA ILE A 93 -3.25 3.24 17.59
C ILE A 93 -4.68 2.92 18.07
N VAL A 94 -4.86 2.67 19.37
CA VAL A 94 -6.16 2.45 19.99
C VAL A 94 -6.96 3.75 20.01
N ALA A 95 -6.33 4.85 20.43
CA ALA A 95 -6.95 6.17 20.41
C ALA A 95 -7.32 6.62 18.98
N LEU A 96 -6.45 6.33 18.00
CA LEU A 96 -6.79 6.51 16.58
C LEU A 96 -7.98 5.64 16.19
N GLY A 97 -7.98 4.36 16.55
CA GLY A 97 -9.06 3.44 16.19
C GLY A 97 -10.40 3.75 16.85
N GLN A 98 -10.41 4.41 18.01
CA GLN A 98 -11.64 4.90 18.64
C GLN A 98 -12.24 6.11 17.90
N GLN A 99 -11.43 6.87 17.17
CA GLN A 99 -11.86 8.02 16.37
C GLN A 99 -12.17 7.63 14.92
N ASP A 100 -11.24 6.91 14.30
CA ASP A 100 -11.31 6.38 12.95
C ASP A 100 -10.81 4.92 12.92
N PRO A 101 -11.73 3.95 13.13
CA PRO A 101 -11.41 2.53 13.11
C PRO A 101 -10.80 2.04 11.80
N ILE A 102 -11.18 2.65 10.66
CA ILE A 102 -10.72 2.22 9.34
C ILE A 102 -9.29 2.71 9.14
N ALA A 103 -8.99 3.97 9.47
CA ALA A 103 -7.62 4.49 9.38
C ALA A 103 -6.65 3.72 10.30
N ALA A 104 -7.08 3.33 11.50
CA ALA A 104 -6.26 2.53 12.40
C ALA A 104 -5.96 1.13 11.82
N LEU A 105 -6.97 0.47 11.25
CA LEU A 105 -6.80 -0.83 10.57
C LEU A 105 -5.86 -0.71 9.37
N ASP A 106 -6.05 0.31 8.53
CA ASP A 106 -5.20 0.58 7.36
C ASP A 106 -3.74 0.80 7.76
N ALA A 107 -3.49 1.57 8.83
CA ALA A 107 -2.15 1.80 9.34
C ALA A 107 -1.48 0.51 9.84
N ILE A 108 -2.21 -0.36 10.56
CA ILE A 108 -1.70 -1.66 11.02
C ILE A 108 -1.38 -2.56 9.84
N CYS A 109 -2.30 -2.68 8.88
CA CYS A 109 -2.13 -3.49 7.68
C CYS A 109 -0.95 -3.01 6.82
N SER A 110 -0.84 -1.70 6.61
CA SER A 110 0.27 -1.09 5.88
C SER A 110 1.61 -1.42 6.53
N GLU A 111 1.71 -1.34 7.86
CA GLU A 111 2.93 -1.68 8.57
C GLU A 111 3.33 -3.15 8.41
N ILE A 112 2.36 -4.06 8.44
CA ILE A 112 2.60 -5.48 8.20
C ILE A 112 3.17 -5.69 6.78
N ALA A 113 2.57 -5.05 5.77
CA ALA A 113 3.03 -5.13 4.39
C ALA A 113 4.44 -4.55 4.21
N ASP A 114 4.69 -3.35 4.76
CA ASP A 114 5.99 -2.67 4.70
C ASP A 114 7.09 -3.50 5.39
N LYS A 115 6.76 -4.13 6.52
CA LYS A 115 7.69 -5.03 7.22
C LYS A 115 8.01 -6.27 6.39
N ALA A 116 7.03 -6.91 5.77
CA ALA A 116 7.28 -8.06 4.89
C ALA A 116 8.16 -7.68 3.68
N MET A 117 7.89 -6.52 3.08
CA MET A 117 8.66 -5.96 1.96
C MET A 117 10.10 -5.63 2.35
N SER A 118 10.31 -4.91 3.46
CA SER A 118 11.66 -4.58 3.96
C SER A 118 12.47 -5.82 4.34
N GLN A 119 11.80 -6.89 4.80
CA GLN A 119 12.41 -8.18 5.10
C GLN A 119 12.56 -9.11 3.87
N LYS A 120 12.17 -8.64 2.68
CA LYS A 120 12.25 -9.37 1.41
C LYS A 120 11.61 -10.76 1.47
N ARG A 121 10.46 -10.87 2.14
CA ARG A 121 9.72 -12.12 2.28
C ARG A 121 8.25 -11.96 1.91
N PRO A 122 7.58 -13.05 1.51
CA PRO A 122 6.13 -13.03 1.40
C PRO A 122 5.47 -12.82 2.77
N LEU A 123 4.20 -12.41 2.73
CA LEU A 123 3.34 -12.38 3.90
C LEU A 123 3.16 -13.80 4.46
N SER A 124 3.18 -13.92 5.79
CA SER A 124 2.93 -15.18 6.49
C SER A 124 1.44 -15.51 6.54
N GLY A 125 1.10 -16.75 6.90
CA GLY A 125 -0.30 -17.14 7.11
C GLY A 125 -1.00 -16.32 8.20
N GLU A 126 -0.29 -16.01 9.29
CA GLU A 126 -0.79 -15.13 10.37
C GLU A 126 -1.08 -13.72 9.84
N GLU A 127 -0.17 -13.15 9.06
CA GLU A 127 -0.35 -11.82 8.47
C GLU A 127 -1.53 -11.81 7.50
N LEU A 128 -1.62 -12.79 6.60
CA LEU A 128 -2.76 -12.90 5.67
C LEU A 128 -4.10 -13.07 6.40
N GLN A 129 -4.14 -13.80 7.52
CA GLN A 129 -5.35 -13.93 8.32
C GLN A 129 -5.75 -12.59 8.95
N ALA A 130 -4.79 -11.79 9.42
CA ALA A 130 -5.07 -10.45 9.91
C ALA A 130 -5.69 -9.55 8.84
N PHE A 131 -5.18 -9.63 7.61
CA PHE A 131 -5.78 -8.93 6.46
C PHE A 131 -7.21 -9.40 6.17
N ARG A 132 -7.49 -10.72 6.22
CA ARG A 132 -8.87 -11.23 6.06
C ARG A 132 -9.80 -10.69 7.13
N ASN A 133 -9.38 -10.74 8.39
CA ASN A 133 -10.18 -10.27 9.52
C ASN A 133 -10.42 -8.75 9.42
N ALA A 134 -9.39 -7.97 9.11
CA ALA A 134 -9.52 -6.53 8.87
C ALA A 134 -10.48 -6.22 7.71
N PHE A 135 -10.35 -6.93 6.58
CA PHE A 135 -11.21 -6.76 5.41
C PHE A 135 -12.67 -7.11 5.74
N ALA A 136 -12.92 -8.22 6.43
CA ALA A 136 -14.26 -8.63 6.86
C ALA A 136 -14.91 -7.59 7.79
N LEU A 137 -14.14 -7.02 8.74
CA LEU A 137 -14.62 -5.97 9.62
C LEU A 137 -14.97 -4.68 8.86
N ILE A 138 -14.15 -4.28 7.88
CA ILE A 138 -14.42 -3.10 7.05
C ILE A 138 -15.66 -3.33 6.17
N ALA A 139 -15.71 -4.47 5.46
CA ALA A 139 -16.79 -4.79 4.53
C ALA A 139 -18.16 -4.96 5.23
N SER A 140 -18.16 -5.36 6.51
CA SER A 140 -19.36 -5.50 7.33
C SER A 140 -19.70 -4.25 8.15
N GLU A 141 -18.96 -3.15 8.01
CA GLU A 141 -19.09 -1.92 8.80
C GLU A 141 -18.92 -2.14 10.32
N GLN A 142 -18.17 -3.15 10.72
CA GLN A 142 -17.93 -3.55 12.11
C GLN A 142 -16.53 -3.18 12.63
N SER A 143 -15.75 -2.39 11.88
CA SER A 143 -14.40 -1.96 12.30
C SER A 143 -14.36 -1.32 13.68
N ALA A 144 -15.38 -0.52 14.05
CA ALA A 144 -15.48 0.10 15.37
C ALA A 144 -15.54 -0.92 16.51
N SER A 145 -16.04 -2.13 16.25
CA SER A 145 -16.09 -3.18 17.26
C SER A 145 -14.69 -3.55 17.74
N LEU A 146 -13.64 -3.40 16.92
CA LEU A 146 -12.26 -3.73 17.28
C LEU A 146 -11.66 -2.76 18.29
N PHE A 147 -12.21 -1.55 18.42
CA PHE A 147 -11.72 -0.47 19.26
C PHE A 147 -12.78 0.03 20.25
N PRO A 148 -13.31 -0.82 21.15
CA PRO A 148 -14.19 -0.36 22.23
C PRO A 148 -13.45 0.60 23.17
N ALA A 149 -14.21 1.25 24.08
CA ALA A 149 -13.65 2.23 25.01
C ALA A 149 -12.54 1.66 25.91
N ASP A 150 -12.59 0.36 26.22
CA ASP A 150 -11.64 -0.40 27.03
C ASP A 150 -10.61 -1.19 26.20
N ALA A 151 -10.54 -0.94 24.89
CA ALA A 151 -9.60 -1.60 24.01
C ALA A 151 -8.15 -1.42 24.47
N THR A 152 -7.35 -2.47 24.27
CA THR A 152 -5.90 -2.44 24.44
C THR A 152 -5.22 -2.87 23.14
N ALA A 153 -3.96 -2.50 22.96
CA ALA A 153 -3.15 -3.01 21.85
C ALA A 153 -3.17 -4.54 21.75
N GLN A 154 -3.19 -5.22 22.90
CA GLN A 154 -3.27 -6.68 22.97
C GLN A 154 -4.63 -7.19 22.50
N SER A 155 -5.75 -6.62 22.99
CA SER A 155 -7.08 -7.06 22.56
C SER A 155 -7.34 -6.81 21.06
N VAL A 156 -6.80 -5.72 20.50
CA VAL A 156 -6.83 -5.46 19.05
C VAL A 156 -6.03 -6.53 18.29
N SER A 157 -4.80 -6.81 18.74
CA SER A 157 -3.94 -7.86 18.17
C SER A 157 -4.62 -9.22 18.20
N ASP A 158 -5.20 -9.62 19.32
CA ASP A 158 -5.81 -10.95 19.50
C ASP A 158 -6.99 -11.14 18.58
N ARG A 159 -7.85 -10.12 18.44
CA ARG A 159 -8.99 -10.16 17.52
C ARG A 159 -8.59 -10.20 16.05
N LEU A 160 -7.52 -9.48 15.67
CA LEU A 160 -6.97 -9.59 14.32
C LEU A 160 -6.38 -10.98 14.03
N LYS A 161 -6.01 -11.74 15.07
CA LYS A 161 -5.50 -13.12 14.95
C LYS A 161 -6.55 -14.21 15.05
N GLU A 162 -7.81 -13.87 15.31
CA GLU A 162 -8.88 -14.88 15.43
C GLU A 162 -8.91 -15.77 14.18
N GLY A 163 -9.00 -17.08 14.40
CA GLY A 163 -8.99 -18.09 13.33
C GLY A 163 -7.60 -18.54 12.87
N VAL A 164 -6.50 -18.06 13.46
CA VAL A 164 -5.16 -18.63 13.25
C VAL A 164 -4.98 -19.88 14.12
N ASP A 165 -4.86 -21.06 13.51
CA ASP A 165 -4.48 -22.28 14.23
C ASP A 165 -3.12 -22.07 14.91
N GLY A 166 -3.06 -22.34 16.22
CA GLY A 166 -1.98 -21.95 17.16
C GLY A 166 -0.56 -22.45 16.85
N THR A 167 -0.33 -23.08 15.70
CA THR A 167 0.95 -23.61 15.23
C THR A 167 1.71 -22.66 14.31
N PHE A 168 1.09 -21.57 13.83
CA PHE A 168 1.68 -20.62 12.86
C PHE A 168 1.96 -19.21 13.39
N SER A 169 1.90 -18.98 14.71
CA SER A 169 2.26 -17.69 15.32
C SER A 169 3.78 -17.47 15.20
N ILE A 170 4.23 -16.96 14.05
CA ILE A 170 5.60 -16.50 13.85
C ILE A 170 5.70 -15.14 14.53
N GLY A 171 6.02 -15.17 15.84
CA GLY A 171 6.65 -14.06 16.55
C GLY A 171 5.92 -12.72 16.48
N GLY A 172 4.66 -12.65 16.96
CA GLY A 172 4.03 -11.39 17.35
C GLY A 172 3.96 -10.32 16.25
N ALA A 173 3.93 -10.69 14.97
CA ALA A 173 4.03 -9.76 13.85
C ALA A 173 3.00 -8.61 13.92
N ILE A 174 1.75 -8.93 14.26
CA ILE A 174 0.65 -7.95 14.39
C ILE A 174 0.84 -7.03 15.61
N SER A 175 1.26 -7.57 16.76
CA SER A 175 1.55 -6.76 17.96
C SER A 175 2.75 -5.83 17.73
N ASN A 176 3.76 -6.31 17.00
CA ASN A 176 4.90 -5.50 16.56
C ASN A 176 4.46 -4.38 15.61
N ALA A 177 3.55 -4.65 14.67
CA ALA A 177 3.01 -3.63 13.77
C ALA A 177 2.22 -2.56 14.53
N ILE A 178 1.33 -2.96 15.44
CA ILE A 178 0.60 -2.06 16.35
C ILE A 178 1.56 -1.18 17.15
N SER A 179 2.64 -1.76 17.69
CA SER A 179 3.65 -1.04 18.45
C SER A 179 4.44 -0.06 17.58
N ALA A 180 4.82 -0.46 16.37
CA ALA A 180 5.54 0.40 15.43
C ALA A 180 4.70 1.59 14.97
N VAL A 181 3.42 1.36 14.63
CA VAL A 181 2.48 2.43 14.26
C VAL A 181 2.25 3.38 15.44
N THR A 182 2.02 2.85 16.65
CA THR A 182 1.88 3.65 17.87
C THR A 182 3.12 4.51 18.10
N GLY A 183 4.32 3.92 17.99
CA GLY A 183 5.57 4.65 18.09
C GLY A 183 5.70 5.79 17.07
N ARG A 184 5.25 5.59 15.81
CA ARG A 184 5.23 6.66 14.80
C ARG A 184 4.24 7.77 15.14
N ILE A 185 3.04 7.43 15.62
CA ILE A 185 2.02 8.42 16.05
C ILE A 185 2.56 9.25 17.22
N SER A 186 3.13 8.61 18.24
CA SER A 186 3.70 9.31 19.39
C SER A 186 4.91 10.18 19.01
N ASN A 187 5.78 9.68 18.11
CA ASN A 187 6.95 10.42 17.64
C ASN A 187 6.56 11.58 16.72
N ALA A 188 5.58 11.42 15.83
CA ALA A 188 5.11 12.48 14.94
C ALA A 188 4.55 13.70 15.69
N ALA A 189 3.93 13.48 16.86
CA ALA A 189 3.52 14.56 17.76
C ALA A 189 4.70 15.27 18.45
N SER A 190 5.90 14.66 18.44
CA SER A 190 7.08 15.11 19.18
C SER A 190 8.24 15.62 18.32
N THR A 191 8.24 15.45 16.99
CA THR A 191 9.40 15.81 16.15
C THR A 191 9.12 16.67 14.91
N LEU A 192 9.70 17.87 14.98
CA LEU A 192 10.37 18.66 13.94
C LEU A 192 11.35 17.81 13.10
N GLY A 193 10.88 16.80 12.37
CA GLY A 193 11.72 15.82 11.62
C GLY A 193 11.55 15.86 10.10
N PHE A 194 10.96 16.93 9.57
CA PHE A 194 10.58 17.03 8.15
C PHE A 194 11.77 17.13 7.17
N ASP A 195 12.95 17.55 7.64
CA ASP A 195 14.09 17.81 6.76
C ASP A 195 14.75 16.52 6.22
N ALA A 196 14.69 15.40 6.95
CA ALA A 196 15.22 14.12 6.49
C ALA A 196 14.34 13.45 5.41
N VAL A 197 13.03 13.68 5.44
CA VAL A 197 12.07 13.14 4.47
C VAL A 197 12.14 13.90 3.14
N ARG A 198 12.46 15.20 3.16
CA ARG A 198 12.59 16.03 1.94
C ARG A 198 13.71 15.58 1.01
N GLY A 199 14.82 15.08 1.55
CA GLY A 199 15.99 14.70 0.76
C GLY A 199 15.73 13.60 -0.27
N SER A 200 14.81 12.67 0.02
CA SER A 200 14.49 11.50 -0.80
C SER A 200 13.31 11.69 -1.77
N LEU A 201 12.50 12.74 -1.58
CA LEU A 201 11.30 13.01 -2.39
C LEU A 201 11.64 13.56 -3.79
N SER A 202 12.66 14.40 -3.93
CA SER A 202 12.99 15.02 -5.23
C SER A 202 13.41 14.02 -6.31
N PRO A 203 14.28 13.01 -6.03
CA PRO A 203 14.61 11.98 -7.01
C PRO A 203 13.41 11.13 -7.41
N ALA A 204 12.52 10.80 -6.46
CA ALA A 204 11.31 10.02 -6.74
C ALA A 204 10.32 10.79 -7.64
N ILE A 205 10.13 12.10 -7.38
CA ILE A 205 9.30 12.98 -8.22
C ILE A 205 9.92 13.16 -9.61
N GLY A 206 11.24 13.32 -9.70
CA GLY A 206 11.95 13.41 -10.98
C GLY A 206 11.78 12.16 -11.83
N LEU A 207 11.91 10.98 -11.22
CA LEU A 207 11.67 9.70 -11.89
C LEU A 207 10.21 9.54 -12.33
N PHE A 208 9.26 9.88 -11.45
CA PHE A 208 7.82 9.88 -11.76
C PHE A 208 7.52 10.73 -13.01
N MET A 209 7.95 12.00 -13.00
CA MET A 209 7.69 12.94 -14.10
C MET A 209 8.40 12.51 -15.38
N GLY A 210 9.63 12.00 -15.28
CA GLY A 210 10.37 11.46 -16.42
C GLY A 210 9.63 10.33 -17.13
N ASP A 211 9.14 9.35 -16.37
CA ASP A 211 8.36 8.23 -16.89
C ASP A 211 7.04 8.69 -17.54
N VAL A 212 6.34 9.66 -16.94
CA VAL A 212 5.14 10.28 -17.54
C VAL A 212 5.48 10.88 -18.91
N PHE A 213 6.56 11.68 -19.01
CA PHE A 213 6.95 12.29 -20.28
C PHE A 213 7.38 11.27 -21.32
N VAL A 214 8.07 10.19 -20.91
CA VAL A 214 8.45 9.10 -21.82
C VAL A 214 7.21 8.40 -22.38
N TYR A 215 6.18 8.19 -21.58
CA TYR A 215 4.93 7.61 -22.06
C TYR A 215 4.13 8.57 -22.97
N LEU A 216 4.00 9.84 -22.59
CA LEU A 216 3.23 10.83 -23.37
C LEU A 216 3.88 11.16 -24.71
N LYS A 217 5.22 11.07 -24.80
CA LYS A 217 5.95 11.30 -26.04
C LYS A 217 5.72 10.15 -27.03
N GLU A 218 5.08 10.47 -28.15
CA GLU A 218 4.95 9.52 -29.25
C GLU A 218 6.33 9.05 -29.75
N GLY A 219 6.44 7.75 -30.01
CA GLY A 219 7.67 7.15 -30.50
C GLY A 219 7.79 5.68 -30.15
N LYS A 220 8.96 5.12 -30.44
CA LYS A 220 9.25 3.68 -30.26
C LYS A 220 9.00 3.19 -28.84
N THR A 221 9.38 3.97 -27.82
CA THR A 221 9.21 3.60 -26.41
C THR A 221 7.74 3.53 -26.02
N ARG A 222 6.94 4.56 -26.35
CA ARG A 222 5.49 4.56 -26.13
C ARG A 222 4.82 3.37 -26.83
N ASN A 223 5.20 3.08 -28.06
CA ASN A 223 4.65 1.95 -28.81
C ASN A 223 4.97 0.61 -28.13
N ALA A 224 6.22 0.41 -27.68
CA ALA A 224 6.60 -0.79 -26.94
C ALA A 224 5.83 -0.95 -25.61
N ILE A 225 5.63 0.14 -24.87
CA ILE A 225 4.78 0.18 -23.66
C ILE A 225 3.35 -0.24 -24.01
N GLN A 226 2.76 0.35 -25.06
CA GLN A 226 1.42 0.00 -25.49
C GLN A 226 1.32 -1.46 -25.95
N ASP A 227 2.34 -1.98 -26.62
CA ASP A 227 2.35 -3.35 -27.12
C ASP A 227 2.34 -4.38 -25.99
N VAL A 228 3.12 -4.16 -24.91
CA VAL A 228 3.12 -5.08 -23.76
C VAL A 228 1.78 -5.06 -23.03
N VAL A 229 1.21 -3.87 -22.78
CA VAL A 229 -0.07 -3.72 -22.08
C VAL A 229 -1.22 -4.28 -22.94
N ARG A 230 -1.22 -3.97 -24.24
CA ARG A 230 -2.20 -4.49 -25.20
C ARG A 230 -2.11 -6.01 -25.32
N GLY A 231 -0.91 -6.57 -25.30
CA GLY A 231 -0.70 -8.02 -25.30
C GLY A 231 -1.45 -8.71 -24.17
N ASP A 232 -1.29 -8.24 -22.93
CA ASP A 232 -1.96 -8.81 -21.76
C ASP A 232 -3.47 -8.59 -21.76
N LEU A 233 -3.91 -7.39 -22.13
CA LEU A 233 -5.34 -7.10 -22.30
C LEU A 233 -5.98 -8.01 -23.36
N MET A 234 -5.30 -8.23 -24.49
CA MET A 234 -5.80 -9.13 -25.55
C MET A 234 -5.83 -10.58 -25.10
N ARG A 235 -4.83 -11.05 -24.35
CA ARG A 235 -4.83 -12.41 -23.78
C ARG A 235 -6.03 -12.61 -22.85
N ALA A 236 -6.21 -11.72 -21.89
CA ALA A 236 -7.32 -11.76 -20.95
C ALA A 236 -8.69 -11.61 -21.65
N TYR A 237 -8.79 -10.74 -22.65
CA TYR A 237 -10.01 -10.58 -23.46
C TYR A 237 -10.35 -11.82 -24.29
N SER A 238 -9.34 -12.48 -24.86
CA SER A 238 -9.53 -13.73 -25.61
C SER A 238 -10.06 -14.84 -24.71
N ALA A 239 -9.54 -14.95 -23.48
CA ALA A 239 -10.05 -15.88 -22.48
C ALA A 239 -11.51 -15.57 -22.09
N LYS A 240 -11.86 -14.29 -21.89
CA LYS A 240 -13.26 -13.86 -21.71
C LYS A 240 -14.15 -14.30 -22.86
N LYS A 241 -13.75 -14.05 -24.11
CA LYS A 241 -14.51 -14.46 -25.30
C LYS A 241 -14.74 -15.96 -25.39
N ALA A 242 -13.78 -16.76 -24.92
CA ALA A 242 -13.91 -18.21 -24.79
C ALA A 242 -14.75 -18.65 -23.57
N ALA A 243 -15.54 -17.75 -22.98
CA ALA A 243 -16.38 -17.98 -21.80
C ALA A 243 -15.62 -18.48 -20.56
N LYS A 244 -14.30 -18.22 -20.46
CA LYS A 244 -13.51 -18.65 -19.28
C LYS A 244 -13.79 -17.82 -18.03
N GLY A 245 -14.41 -16.65 -18.15
CA GLY A 245 -14.81 -15.77 -17.05
C GLY A 245 -14.80 -14.30 -17.45
N PRO A 246 -15.16 -13.39 -16.53
CA PRO A 246 -15.13 -11.94 -16.78
C PRO A 246 -13.69 -11.41 -16.92
N LEU A 247 -13.54 -10.33 -17.70
CA LEU A 247 -12.30 -9.53 -17.75
C LEU A 247 -12.42 -8.39 -16.74
N ILE A 248 -11.42 -8.23 -15.89
CA ILE A 248 -11.29 -7.16 -14.90
C ILE A 248 -9.97 -6.43 -15.21
N VAL A 249 -10.01 -5.11 -15.28
CA VAL A 249 -8.82 -4.28 -15.50
C VAL A 249 -8.68 -3.34 -14.31
N VAL A 250 -7.50 -3.34 -13.70
CA VAL A 250 -7.15 -2.46 -12.58
C VAL A 250 -5.94 -1.62 -13.00
N GLY A 251 -6.10 -0.30 -12.95
CA GLY A 251 -5.01 0.67 -13.10
C GLY A 251 -4.65 1.27 -11.75
N HIS A 252 -3.36 1.35 -11.43
CA HIS A 252 -2.88 2.03 -10.23
C HIS A 252 -2.04 3.25 -10.60
N SER A 253 -2.32 4.40 -9.99
CA SER A 253 -1.67 5.69 -10.32
C SER A 253 -1.88 6.06 -11.80
N MET A 254 -0.82 6.12 -12.62
CA MET A 254 -0.93 6.37 -14.07
C MET A 254 -1.40 5.14 -14.89
N GLY A 255 -1.42 3.94 -14.28
CA GLY A 255 -1.73 2.68 -14.95
C GLY A 255 -3.14 2.60 -15.51
#